data_AF-A0A816Y0C5-F1
#
_entry.id   AF-A0A816Y0C5-F1
#
_cell.length_a   1.000
_cell.length_b   1.000
_cell.length_c   1.000
_cell.angle_alpha   90.00
_cell.angle_beta   90.00
_cell.angle_gamma   90.00
#
_symmetry.space_group_name_H-M   'P 1'
#
loop_
_entity.id
_entity.type
_entity.pdbx_description
1 polymer ?
#
loop_
_entity_poly.entity_id
_entity_poly.type
_entity_poly.pdbx_seq_one_letter_code
_entity_poly.pdbx_strand_id
1 'polypeptide(L)'
;MISSSFYEYVDRENIDPDLICRICRSPLIDPILVQCGDTYCRLCIEKYMGSGSNCPSQLCNQLLSTDHLTPNPPPRLVISILDKLQVRCQLCKKTNINRGTFDEHIKTSCSEYRIDCPGKNIGCQWFGPRNVYDEHTQTCLFEKLRSMVDILYKVIENQRLDIEKLQKQTEQQTTEIGQQKTEIELQKTKLEQQTTELGQLNTQVAQQKAQLEQQKTELGQQKIEIELKKSKFEQLEAQLKQQQIQIGGIQSQIQNQNNEIASIRKPITILQEEISKLKSAALWLCK
;
A
#
# COMPACT_ATOMS: atom_id res chain seq x y z
N MET A 1 -23.10 -14.95 45.62
CA MET A 1 -23.55 -16.04 46.52
C MET A 1 -24.97 -15.73 46.93
N ILE A 2 -25.87 -16.70 46.86
CA ILE A 2 -27.23 -16.52 47.37
C ILE A 2 -27.12 -16.33 48.89
N SER A 3 -27.82 -15.33 49.42
CA SER A 3 -27.78 -14.97 50.83
C SER A 3 -28.05 -16.19 51.72
N SER A 4 -27.32 -16.33 52.83
CA SER A 4 -27.56 -17.37 53.85
C SER A 4 -28.96 -17.31 54.46
N SER A 5 -29.75 -16.28 54.14
CA SER A 5 -31.15 -16.11 54.53
C SER A 5 -32.14 -17.06 53.86
N PHE A 6 -31.73 -17.87 52.87
CA PHE A 6 -32.65 -18.74 52.13
C PHE A 6 -32.67 -20.20 52.60
N TYR A 7 -31.80 -20.59 53.53
CA TYR A 7 -31.75 -21.93 54.08
C TYR A 7 -31.48 -21.93 55.59
N GLU A 8 -31.74 -23.06 56.23
CA GLU A 8 -31.37 -23.31 57.63
C GLU A 8 -30.75 -24.69 57.75
N TYR A 9 -29.84 -24.88 58.72
CA TYR A 9 -29.19 -26.16 58.93
C TYR A 9 -30.16 -27.14 59.61
N VAL A 10 -30.30 -28.34 59.05
CA VAL A 10 -31.25 -29.35 59.56
C VAL A 10 -30.83 -29.86 60.93
N ASP A 11 -29.52 -30.06 61.12
CA ASP A 11 -28.97 -30.64 62.33
C ASP A 11 -27.88 -29.73 62.90
N ARG A 12 -28.27 -28.52 63.31
CA ARG A 12 -27.33 -27.49 63.76
C ARG A 12 -26.55 -27.90 65.02
N GLU A 13 -27.16 -28.71 65.87
CA GLU A 13 -26.59 -29.11 67.17
C GLU A 13 -25.50 -30.17 67.00
N ASN A 14 -25.56 -31.00 65.96
CA ASN A 14 -24.55 -32.03 65.67
C ASN A 14 -23.48 -31.57 64.66
N ILE A 15 -23.43 -30.28 64.30
CA ILE A 15 -22.35 -29.76 63.46
C ILE A 15 -21.08 -29.68 64.30
N ASP A 16 -20.00 -30.27 63.79
CA ASP A 16 -18.68 -30.23 64.40
C ASP A 16 -18.28 -28.78 64.75
N PRO A 17 -17.95 -28.49 66.03
CA PRO A 17 -17.53 -27.16 66.46
C PRO A 17 -16.38 -26.55 65.66
N ASP A 18 -15.49 -27.38 65.09
CA ASP A 18 -14.36 -26.92 64.26
C ASP A 18 -14.81 -26.35 62.90
N LEU A 19 -16.05 -26.63 62.49
CA LEU A 19 -16.67 -26.07 61.29
C LEU A 19 -17.47 -24.79 61.57
N ILE A 20 -17.52 -24.34 62.83
CA ILE A 20 -18.29 -23.18 63.27
C ILE A 20 -17.37 -21.97 63.40
N CYS A 21 -17.75 -20.87 62.76
CA CYS A 21 -17.05 -19.60 62.93
C CYS A 21 -17.24 -19.06 64.35
N ARG A 22 -16.15 -18.78 65.07
CA ARG A 22 -16.20 -18.26 66.44
C ARG A 22 -16.75 -16.82 66.54
N ILE A 23 -16.74 -16.06 65.44
CA ILE A 23 -17.26 -14.68 65.39
C ILE A 23 -18.79 -14.69 65.25
N CYS A 24 -19.34 -15.34 64.20
CA CYS A 24 -20.79 -15.33 63.93
C CYS A 24 -21.54 -16.55 64.49
N ARG A 25 -20.84 -17.51 65.12
CA ARG A 25 -21.40 -18.73 65.74
C ARG A 25 -22.27 -19.55 64.78
N SER A 26 -21.91 -19.55 63.51
CA SER A 26 -22.58 -20.29 62.44
C SER A 26 -21.55 -21.08 61.63
N PRO A 27 -21.96 -22.16 60.93
CA PRO A 27 -21.05 -22.90 60.08
C PRO A 27 -20.36 -21.98 59.06
N LEU A 28 -19.08 -22.22 58.82
CA LEU A 28 -18.20 -21.33 58.07
C LEU A 28 -18.72 -21.04 56.65
N ILE A 29 -18.99 -19.77 56.35
CA ILE A 29 -19.32 -19.28 55.01
C ILE A 29 -18.09 -18.64 54.39
N ASP A 30 -17.69 -19.14 53.23
CA ASP A 30 -16.54 -18.63 52.49
C ASP A 30 -15.29 -18.53 53.38
N PRO A 31 -14.83 -19.69 53.92
CA PRO A 31 -13.85 -19.72 54.99
C PRO A 31 -12.47 -19.20 54.55
N ILE A 32 -11.81 -18.49 55.46
CA ILE A 32 -10.42 -18.06 55.38
C ILE A 32 -9.65 -18.65 56.57
N LEU A 33 -8.52 -19.28 56.26
CA LEU A 33 -7.53 -19.75 57.22
C LEU A 33 -6.59 -18.60 57.58
N VAL A 34 -6.47 -18.27 58.86
CA VAL A 34 -5.53 -17.25 59.33
C VAL A 34 -4.21 -17.88 59.79
N GLN A 35 -3.16 -17.07 59.96
CA GLN A 35 -1.79 -17.53 60.26
C GLN A 35 -1.67 -18.47 61.48
N CYS A 36 -2.52 -18.30 62.50
CA CYS A 36 -2.52 -19.15 63.69
C CYS A 36 -3.17 -20.53 63.47
N GLY A 37 -3.71 -20.81 62.28
CA GLY A 37 -4.39 -22.05 61.93
C GLY A 37 -5.90 -22.07 62.18
N ASP A 38 -6.46 -21.03 62.80
CA ASP A 38 -7.92 -20.90 62.96
C ASP A 38 -8.60 -20.53 61.63
N THR A 39 -9.85 -20.95 61.45
CA THR A 39 -10.64 -20.63 60.25
C THR A 39 -11.87 -19.77 60.62
N TYR A 40 -12.12 -18.73 59.84
CA TYR A 40 -13.24 -17.80 60.03
C TYR A 40 -13.98 -17.57 58.70
N CYS A 41 -15.23 -17.09 58.75
CA CYS A 41 -15.89 -16.61 57.53
C CYS A 41 -15.17 -15.36 57.02
N ARG A 42 -14.95 -15.22 55.71
CA ARG A 42 -14.29 -14.06 55.08
C ARG A 42 -14.80 -12.72 55.62
N LEU A 43 -16.10 -12.49 55.48
CA LEU A 43 -16.73 -11.24 55.91
C LEU A 43 -16.65 -11.02 57.43
N CYS A 44 -16.58 -12.08 58.23
CA CYS A 44 -16.50 -11.97 59.68
C CYS A 44 -15.11 -11.51 60.13
N ILE A 45 -14.05 -12.11 59.57
CA ILE A 45 -12.68 -11.76 59.94
C ILE A 45 -12.26 -10.40 59.36
N GLU A 46 -12.67 -10.09 58.13
CA GLU A 46 -12.43 -8.77 57.52
C GLU A 46 -13.05 -7.65 58.37
N LYS A 47 -14.30 -7.83 58.81
CA LYS A 47 -14.98 -6.86 59.66
C LYS A 47 -14.31 -6.72 61.03
N TYR A 48 -13.87 -7.82 61.64
CA TYR A 48 -13.20 -7.80 62.94
C TYR A 48 -11.83 -7.10 62.86
N MET A 49 -11.05 -7.37 61.81
CA MET A 49 -9.74 -6.76 61.59
C MET A 49 -9.83 -5.25 61.30
N GLY A 50 -10.96 -4.75 60.82
CA GLY A 50 -11.23 -3.31 60.74
C GLY A 50 -11.35 -2.61 62.10
N SER A 51 -11.37 -3.34 63.22
CA SER A 51 -11.53 -2.79 64.58
C SER A 51 -10.51 -3.31 65.61
N GLY A 52 -9.68 -4.30 65.28
CA GLY A 52 -8.64 -4.84 66.16
C GLY A 52 -7.59 -5.67 65.42
N SER A 53 -6.39 -5.82 66.02
CA SER A 53 -5.23 -6.45 65.35
C SER A 53 -4.83 -7.83 65.90
N ASN A 54 -5.49 -8.32 66.94
CA ASN A 54 -5.20 -9.61 67.58
C ASN A 54 -6.18 -10.69 67.11
N CYS A 55 -5.77 -11.96 67.13
CA CYS A 55 -6.64 -13.08 66.79
C CYS A 55 -7.96 -13.05 67.60
N PRO A 56 -9.14 -13.27 66.99
CA PRO A 56 -10.41 -13.35 67.71
C PRO A 56 -10.50 -14.52 68.71
N SER A 57 -9.62 -15.49 68.60
CA SER A 57 -9.60 -16.67 69.47
C SER A 57 -9.13 -16.31 70.87
N GLN A 58 -9.95 -16.63 71.89
CA GLN A 58 -9.64 -16.39 73.31
C GLN A 58 -8.41 -17.16 73.80
N LEU A 59 -7.93 -18.15 73.02
CA LEU A 59 -6.78 -18.99 73.33
C LEU A 59 -5.53 -18.61 72.50
N CYS A 60 -5.62 -17.62 71.62
CA CYS A 60 -4.54 -17.19 70.74
C CYS A 60 -4.38 -15.67 70.82
N ASN A 61 -3.20 -15.19 71.27
CA ASN A 61 -2.91 -13.76 71.34
C ASN A 61 -2.02 -13.27 70.19
N GLN A 62 -2.01 -13.99 69.06
CA GLN A 62 -1.18 -13.67 67.91
C GLN A 62 -1.71 -12.44 67.16
N LEU A 63 -0.82 -11.53 66.78
CA LEU A 63 -1.14 -10.39 65.93
C LEU A 63 -1.41 -10.90 64.51
N LEU A 64 -2.58 -10.57 63.95
CA LEU A 64 -2.93 -10.95 62.59
C LEU A 64 -2.47 -9.85 61.62
N SER A 65 -1.79 -10.24 60.53
CA SER A 65 -1.49 -9.32 59.43
C SER A 65 -2.58 -9.36 58.35
N THR A 66 -2.94 -8.19 57.83
CA THR A 66 -3.88 -8.04 56.71
C THR A 66 -3.39 -8.68 55.41
N ASP A 67 -2.08 -8.85 55.24
CA ASP A 67 -1.48 -9.47 54.04
C ASP A 67 -1.88 -10.94 53.90
N HIS A 68 -2.22 -11.60 55.01
CA HIS A 68 -2.62 -13.00 55.08
C HIS A 68 -4.15 -13.19 55.04
N LEU A 69 -4.92 -12.11 54.81
CA LEU A 69 -6.34 -12.17 54.48
C LEU A 69 -6.60 -12.17 52.96
N THR A 70 -5.53 -12.11 52.15
CA THR A 70 -5.56 -12.55 50.74
C THR A 70 -6.07 -13.99 50.67
N PRO A 71 -6.74 -14.46 49.58
CA PRO A 71 -7.49 -15.71 49.62
C PRO A 71 -6.64 -16.91 50.08
N ASN A 72 -6.75 -17.22 51.38
CA ASN A 72 -6.06 -18.33 52.03
C ASN A 72 -7.13 -19.35 52.44
N PRO A 73 -7.66 -20.14 51.50
CA PRO A 73 -8.73 -21.08 51.81
C PRO A 73 -8.21 -22.20 52.73
N PRO A 74 -9.05 -22.72 53.64
CA PRO A 74 -8.69 -23.90 54.41
C PRO A 74 -8.53 -25.12 53.49
N PRO A 75 -7.99 -26.25 54.00
CA PRO A 75 -7.88 -27.48 53.24
C PRO A 75 -9.19 -27.87 52.57
N ARG A 76 -9.09 -28.42 51.34
CA ARG A 76 -10.24 -28.87 50.53
C ARG A 76 -11.20 -29.78 51.29
N LEU A 77 -10.68 -30.57 52.24
CA LEU A 77 -11.48 -31.43 53.10
C LEU A 77 -12.49 -30.62 53.94
N VAL A 78 -12.08 -29.50 54.54
CA VAL A 78 -12.95 -28.63 55.35
C VAL A 78 -14.09 -28.09 54.50
N ILE A 79 -13.78 -27.61 53.29
CA ILE A 79 -14.78 -27.14 52.32
C ILE A 79 -15.73 -28.28 51.93
N SER A 80 -15.20 -29.47 51.64
CA SER A 80 -16.01 -30.64 51.26
C SER A 80 -16.94 -31.09 52.39
N ILE A 81 -16.50 -31.05 53.65
CA ILE A 81 -17.35 -31.38 54.81
C ILE A 81 -18.44 -30.31 54.98
N LEU A 82 -18.08 -29.02 54.89
CA LEU A 82 -19.03 -27.92 54.93
C LEU A 82 -20.09 -28.00 53.81
N ASP A 83 -19.73 -28.46 52.62
CA ASP A 83 -20.64 -28.61 51.48
C ASP A 83 -21.61 -29.78 51.66
N LYS A 84 -21.23 -30.82 52.42
CA LYS A 84 -22.06 -32.00 52.75
C LYS A 84 -23.09 -31.73 53.86
N LEU A 85 -22.98 -30.61 54.57
CA LEU A 85 -23.95 -30.23 55.59
C LEU A 85 -25.35 -30.14 54.98
N GLN A 86 -26.32 -30.78 55.62
CA GLN A 86 -27.71 -30.79 55.16
C GLN A 86 -28.42 -29.51 55.58
N VAL A 87 -29.06 -28.87 54.61
CA VAL A 87 -29.86 -27.67 54.82
C VAL A 87 -31.31 -27.89 54.38
N ARG A 88 -32.22 -27.18 55.05
CA ARG A 88 -33.63 -27.05 54.70
C ARG A 88 -33.82 -25.72 53.97
N CYS A 89 -34.44 -25.77 52.79
CA CYS A 89 -34.81 -24.57 52.06
C CYS A 89 -35.90 -23.82 52.84
N GLN A 90 -35.69 -22.53 53.12
CA GLN A 90 -36.70 -21.72 53.82
C GLN A 90 -37.89 -21.37 52.92
N LEU A 91 -37.72 -21.43 51.59
CA LEU A 91 -38.77 -21.14 50.62
C LEU A 91 -39.70 -22.35 50.43
N CYS A 92 -39.19 -23.44 49.87
CA CYS A 92 -39.99 -24.63 49.54
C CYS A 92 -40.04 -25.70 50.64
N LYS A 93 -39.39 -25.47 51.79
CA LYS A 93 -39.30 -26.40 52.95
C LYS A 93 -38.64 -27.75 52.67
N LYS A 94 -38.15 -28.00 51.44
CA LYS A 94 -37.40 -29.21 51.08
C LYS A 94 -36.14 -29.35 51.95
N THR A 95 -35.97 -30.52 52.53
CA THR A 95 -34.81 -30.95 53.32
C THR A 95 -33.87 -31.81 52.47
N ASN A 96 -32.79 -32.31 53.08
CA ASN A 96 -31.80 -33.16 52.43
C ASN A 96 -31.10 -32.50 51.22
N ILE A 97 -30.88 -31.19 51.31
CA ILE A 97 -30.12 -30.43 50.32
C ILE A 97 -28.71 -30.24 50.88
N ASN A 98 -27.70 -30.65 50.12
CA ASN A 98 -26.32 -30.32 50.46
C ASN A 98 -26.13 -28.81 50.38
N ARG A 99 -25.54 -28.22 51.42
CA ARG A 99 -25.22 -26.79 51.44
C ARG A 99 -24.47 -26.35 50.19
N GLY A 100 -23.50 -27.14 49.72
CA GLY A 100 -22.70 -26.83 48.53
C GLY A 100 -23.51 -26.78 47.23
N THR A 101 -24.66 -27.47 47.16
CA THR A 101 -25.55 -27.48 45.98
C THR A 101 -26.82 -26.66 46.20
N PHE A 102 -26.94 -25.93 47.30
CA PHE A 102 -28.13 -25.14 47.59
C PHE A 102 -28.36 -24.02 46.55
N ASP A 103 -27.28 -23.39 46.07
CA ASP A 103 -27.38 -22.37 45.02
C ASP A 103 -27.98 -22.94 43.73
N GLU A 104 -27.62 -24.17 43.39
CA GLU A 104 -28.17 -24.89 42.24
C GLU A 104 -29.65 -25.20 42.47
N HIS A 105 -30.02 -25.66 43.67
CA HIS A 105 -31.42 -25.87 44.04
C HIS A 105 -32.28 -24.63 43.78
N ILE A 106 -31.86 -23.45 44.26
CA ILE A 106 -32.59 -22.19 44.06
C ILE A 106 -32.74 -21.87 42.56
N LYS A 107 -31.65 -22.00 41.79
CA LYS A 107 -31.62 -21.64 40.37
C LYS A 107 -32.44 -22.56 39.49
N THR A 108 -32.50 -23.86 39.78
CA THR A 108 -33.05 -24.85 38.84
C THR A 108 -34.24 -25.65 39.35
N SER A 109 -34.42 -25.83 40.66
CA SER A 109 -35.43 -26.79 41.18
C SER A 109 -36.33 -26.30 42.31
N CYS A 110 -36.05 -25.15 42.93
CA CYS A 110 -36.89 -24.61 44.00
C CYS A 110 -38.24 -24.14 43.46
N SER A 111 -39.33 -24.77 43.91
CA SER A 111 -40.71 -24.51 43.47
C SER A 111 -41.23 -23.13 43.86
N GLU A 112 -40.84 -22.65 45.05
CA GLU A 112 -41.28 -21.37 45.62
C GLU A 112 -40.37 -20.21 45.24
N TYR A 113 -39.23 -20.49 44.60
CA TYR A 113 -38.37 -19.43 44.13
C TYR A 113 -39.04 -18.66 43.00
N ARG A 114 -39.05 -17.33 43.13
CA ARG A 114 -39.69 -16.47 42.14
C ARG A 114 -38.75 -16.25 40.97
N ILE A 115 -39.26 -16.51 39.78
CA ILE A 115 -38.54 -16.35 38.51
C ILE A 115 -39.27 -15.34 37.62
N ASP A 116 -38.51 -14.67 36.77
CA ASP A 116 -39.06 -13.89 35.68
C ASP A 116 -39.49 -14.80 34.54
N CYS A 117 -40.58 -14.43 33.84
CA CYS A 117 -40.89 -15.05 32.55
C CYS A 117 -39.74 -14.80 31.57
N PRO A 118 -39.27 -15.80 30.80
CA PRO A 118 -38.22 -15.58 29.82
C PRO A 118 -38.58 -14.54 28.75
N GLY A 119 -39.87 -14.40 28.42
CA GLY A 119 -40.41 -13.30 27.60
C GLY A 119 -40.28 -11.89 28.20
N LYS A 120 -39.67 -11.72 29.38
CA LYS A 120 -39.40 -10.39 29.98
C LYS A 120 -38.55 -9.49 29.09
N ASN A 121 -37.63 -10.09 28.33
CA ASN A 121 -36.79 -9.37 27.36
C ASN A 121 -37.58 -8.71 26.22
N ILE A 122 -38.82 -9.14 25.98
CA ILE A 122 -39.71 -8.62 24.93
C ILE A 122 -41.02 -8.03 25.51
N GLY A 123 -41.11 -7.89 26.84
CA GLY A 123 -42.18 -7.13 27.50
C GLY A 123 -43.06 -7.91 28.47
N CYS A 124 -42.83 -9.20 28.70
CA CYS A 124 -43.59 -9.92 29.75
C CYS A 124 -43.25 -9.38 31.14
N GLN A 125 -44.26 -9.02 31.93
CA GLN A 125 -44.07 -8.51 33.29
C GLN A 125 -44.26 -9.58 34.38
N TRP A 126 -44.53 -10.83 33.99
CA TRP A 126 -44.80 -11.89 34.94
C TRP A 126 -43.53 -12.22 35.75
N PHE A 127 -43.68 -12.18 37.07
CA PHE A 127 -42.70 -12.55 38.07
C PHE A 127 -43.40 -13.30 39.19
N GLY A 128 -43.15 -14.61 39.28
CA GLY A 128 -43.93 -15.48 40.16
C GLY A 128 -43.17 -16.74 40.57
N PRO A 129 -43.71 -17.50 41.54
CA PRO A 129 -43.13 -18.78 41.95
C PRO A 129 -42.99 -19.76 40.79
N ARG A 130 -41.92 -20.56 40.78
CA ARG A 130 -41.62 -21.51 39.71
C ARG A 130 -42.73 -22.56 39.51
N ASN A 131 -43.39 -23.02 40.57
CA ASN A 131 -44.46 -24.04 40.45
C ASN A 131 -45.67 -23.59 39.64
N VAL A 132 -45.98 -22.30 39.60
CA VAL A 132 -47.09 -21.74 38.81
C VAL A 132 -46.63 -21.20 37.44
N TYR A 133 -45.35 -21.36 37.12
CA TYR A 133 -44.80 -20.91 35.84
C TYR A 133 -45.46 -21.62 34.65
N ASP A 134 -45.68 -22.93 34.74
CA ASP A 134 -46.26 -23.70 33.63
C ASP A 134 -47.67 -23.19 33.28
N GLU A 135 -48.49 -22.86 34.28
CA GLU A 135 -49.81 -22.24 34.07
C GLU A 135 -49.70 -20.88 33.34
N HIS A 136 -48.70 -20.06 33.72
CA HIS A 136 -48.42 -18.81 33.03
C HIS A 136 -48.01 -19.04 31.57
N THR A 137 -47.13 -20.00 31.27
CA THR A 137 -46.63 -20.23 29.90
C THR A 137 -47.74 -20.58 28.90
N GLN A 138 -48.82 -21.22 29.34
CA GLN A 138 -49.95 -21.58 28.47
C GLN A 138 -50.67 -20.35 27.92
N THR A 139 -50.71 -19.26 28.70
CA THR A 139 -51.40 -18.00 28.34
C THR A 139 -50.44 -16.89 27.91
N CYS A 140 -49.15 -17.00 28.21
CA CYS A 140 -48.16 -15.98 27.90
C CYS A 140 -47.90 -15.89 26.39
N LEU A 141 -48.41 -14.81 25.77
CA LEU A 141 -48.15 -14.52 24.37
C LEU A 141 -46.66 -14.24 24.11
N PHE A 142 -45.97 -13.57 25.04
CA PHE A 142 -44.55 -13.26 24.90
C PHE A 142 -43.69 -14.53 24.84
N GLU A 143 -43.93 -15.54 25.68
CA GLU A 143 -43.18 -16.80 25.59
C GLU A 143 -43.38 -17.49 24.23
N LYS A 144 -44.60 -17.44 23.68
CA LYS A 144 -44.91 -17.97 22.34
C LYS A 144 -44.23 -17.19 21.21
N LEU A 145 -44.09 -15.87 21.36
CA LEU A 145 -43.45 -14.99 20.37
C LEU A 145 -41.92 -15.04 20.41
N ARG A 146 -41.33 -15.47 21.53
CA ARG A 146 -39.89 -15.44 21.79
C ARG A 146 -39.06 -16.10 20.69
N SER A 147 -39.46 -17.30 20.24
CA SER A 147 -38.73 -18.02 19.20
C SER A 147 -38.70 -17.27 17.87
N MET A 148 -39.80 -16.61 17.50
CA MET A 148 -39.86 -15.77 16.30
C MET A 148 -38.97 -14.54 16.45
N VAL A 149 -38.99 -13.89 17.61
CA VAL A 149 -38.13 -12.74 17.88
C VAL A 149 -36.64 -13.13 17.82
N ASP A 150 -36.25 -14.28 18.36
CA ASP A 150 -34.88 -14.79 18.28
C ASP A 150 -34.44 -15.06 16.83
N ILE A 151 -35.35 -15.58 15.99
CA ILE A 151 -35.11 -15.76 14.55
C ILE A 151 -34.93 -14.39 13.87
N LEU A 152 -35.80 -13.41 14.18
CA LEU A 152 -35.71 -12.07 13.62
C LEU A 152 -34.39 -11.37 14.01
N TYR A 153 -33.94 -11.50 15.26
CA TYR A 153 -32.64 -10.98 15.68
C TYR A 153 -31.49 -11.59 14.87
N LYS A 154 -31.52 -12.90 14.63
CA LYS A 154 -30.50 -13.57 13.79
C LYS A 154 -30.53 -13.09 12.33
N VAL A 155 -31.72 -12.90 11.76
CA VAL A 155 -31.86 -12.36 10.40
C VAL A 155 -31.31 -10.94 10.31
N ILE A 156 -31.65 -10.07 11.28
CA ILE A 156 -31.14 -8.70 11.34
C ILE A 156 -29.61 -8.69 11.45
N GLU A 157 -29.04 -9.56 12.28
CA GLU A 157 -27.59 -9.63 12.44
C GLU A 157 -26.89 -10.12 11.16
N ASN A 158 -27.44 -11.14 10.51
CA ASN A 158 -26.91 -11.59 9.22
C ASN A 158 -27.01 -10.49 8.15
N GLN A 159 -28.13 -9.77 8.09
CA GLN A 159 -28.30 -8.64 7.16
C GLN A 159 -27.30 -7.51 7.44
N ARG A 160 -26.97 -7.24 8.71
CA ARG A 160 -25.92 -6.26 9.07
C ARG A 160 -24.55 -6.68 8.54
N LEU A 161 -24.19 -7.95 8.70
CA LEU A 161 -22.94 -8.49 8.18
C LEU A 161 -22.87 -8.42 6.65
N ASP A 162 -23.98 -8.72 5.96
CA ASP A 162 -24.06 -8.60 4.50
C ASP A 162 -23.92 -7.15 4.03
N ILE A 163 -24.54 -6.19 4.73
CA ILE A 163 -24.38 -4.75 4.46
C ILE A 163 -22.93 -4.33 4.63
N GLU A 164 -22.27 -4.72 5.73
CA GLU A 164 -20.86 -4.38 5.97
C GLU A 164 -19.96 -4.96 4.87
N LYS A 165 -20.23 -6.19 4.42
CA LYS A 165 -19.50 -6.81 3.32
C LYS A 165 -19.69 -6.06 2.00
N LEU A 166 -20.92 -5.67 1.67
CA LEU A 166 -21.23 -4.90 0.47
C LEU A 166 -20.60 -3.50 0.51
N GLN A 167 -20.56 -2.86 1.67
CA GLN A 167 -19.87 -1.58 1.87
C GLN A 167 -18.37 -1.70 1.59
N LYS A 168 -17.71 -2.71 2.17
CA LYS A 168 -16.29 -3.01 1.92
C LYS A 168 -15.99 -3.26 0.44
N GLN A 169 -16.85 -4.02 -0.25
CA GLN A 169 -16.71 -4.26 -1.68
C GLN A 169 -16.86 -2.96 -2.50
N THR A 170 -17.79 -2.09 -2.12
CA THR A 170 -18.03 -0.81 -2.80
C THR A 170 -16.85 0.16 -2.61
N GLU A 171 -16.28 0.22 -1.41
CA GLU A 171 -15.08 1.02 -1.11
C GLU A 171 -13.86 0.54 -1.91
N GLN A 172 -13.68 -0.78 -1.99
CA GLN A 172 -12.61 -1.37 -2.81
C GLN A 172 -12.79 -1.01 -4.28
N GLN A 173 -13.98 -1.22 -4.85
CA GLN A 173 -14.28 -0.87 -6.25
C GLN A 173 -14.08 0.63 -6.52
N THR A 174 -14.47 1.49 -5.58
CA THR A 174 -14.27 2.95 -5.70
C THR A 174 -12.78 3.29 -5.78
N THR A 175 -11.95 2.60 -5.00
CA THR A 175 -10.49 2.79 -5.00
C THR A 175 -9.87 2.30 -6.32
N GLU A 176 -10.29 1.13 -6.81
CA GLU A 176 -9.82 0.57 -8.10
C GLU A 176 -10.19 1.48 -9.28
N ILE A 177 -11.43 1.98 -9.33
CA ILE A 177 -11.86 2.97 -10.34
C ILE A 177 -11.02 4.24 -10.25
N GLY A 178 -10.72 4.72 -9.04
CA GLY A 178 -9.84 5.87 -8.82
C GLY A 178 -8.45 5.67 -9.42
N GLN A 179 -7.84 4.50 -9.18
CA GLN A 179 -6.54 4.13 -9.74
C GLN A 179 -6.57 4.03 -11.27
N GLN A 180 -7.54 3.31 -11.83
CA GLN A 180 -7.69 3.19 -13.28
C GLN A 180 -7.87 4.55 -13.95
N LYS A 181 -8.63 5.47 -13.33
CA LYS A 181 -8.80 6.83 -13.84
C LYS A 181 -7.47 7.58 -13.89
N THR A 182 -6.63 7.48 -12.85
CA THR A 182 -5.30 8.12 -12.85
C THR A 182 -4.37 7.54 -13.92
N GLU A 183 -4.45 6.23 -14.17
CA GLU A 183 -3.66 5.57 -15.21
C GLU A 183 -4.10 6.01 -16.62
N ILE A 184 -5.41 6.13 -16.86
CA ILE A 184 -5.96 6.65 -18.11
C ILE A 184 -5.47 8.08 -18.39
N GLU A 185 -5.47 8.96 -17.39
CA GLU A 185 -4.96 10.33 -17.56
C GLU A 185 -3.44 10.35 -17.86
N LEU A 186 -2.66 9.48 -17.22
CA LEU A 186 -1.24 9.33 -17.53
C LEU A 186 -1.01 8.82 -18.96
N GLN A 187 -1.78 7.83 -19.40
CA GLN A 187 -1.68 7.33 -20.77
C GLN A 187 -2.09 8.39 -21.80
N LYS A 188 -3.12 9.19 -21.50
CA LYS A 188 -3.57 10.30 -22.34
C LYS A 188 -2.49 11.36 -22.52
N THR A 189 -1.86 11.82 -21.43
CA THR A 189 -0.76 12.79 -21.51
C THR A 189 0.43 12.26 -22.31
N LYS A 190 0.75 10.97 -22.17
CA LYS A 190 1.80 10.32 -22.98
C LYS A 190 1.46 10.31 -24.48
N LEU A 191 0.21 10.03 -24.83
CA LEU A 191 -0.26 10.08 -26.23
C LEU A 191 -0.21 11.50 -26.80
N GLU A 192 -0.56 12.51 -26.02
CA GLU A 192 -0.47 13.93 -26.42
C GLU A 192 1.00 14.33 -26.68
N GLN A 193 1.93 13.89 -25.81
CA GLN A 193 3.36 14.10 -26.02
C GLN A 193 3.84 13.43 -27.31
N GLN A 194 3.52 12.16 -27.54
CA GLN A 194 3.90 11.42 -28.75
C GLN A 194 3.33 12.06 -30.02
N THR A 195 2.09 12.57 -29.96
CA THR A 195 1.47 13.29 -31.08
C THR A 195 2.24 14.56 -31.41
N THR A 196 2.71 15.29 -30.39
CA THR A 196 3.53 16.50 -30.55
C THR A 196 4.89 16.16 -31.16
N GLU A 197 5.55 15.11 -30.68
CA GLU A 197 6.83 14.63 -31.21
C GLU A 197 6.72 14.21 -32.68
N LEU A 198 5.67 13.48 -33.06
CA LEU A 198 5.40 13.14 -34.47
C LEU A 198 5.16 14.38 -35.34
N GLY A 199 4.47 15.39 -34.81
CA GLY A 199 4.27 16.67 -35.50
C GLY A 199 5.58 17.41 -35.77
N GLN A 200 6.49 17.41 -34.79
CA GLN A 200 7.83 17.99 -34.93
C GLN A 200 8.66 17.23 -35.97
N LEU A 201 8.65 15.89 -35.92
CA LEU A 201 9.39 15.04 -36.85
C LEU A 201 8.90 15.25 -38.29
N ASN A 202 7.59 15.31 -38.50
CA ASN A 202 7.01 15.60 -39.82
C ASN A 202 7.45 16.98 -40.36
N THR A 203 7.52 17.98 -39.49
CA THR A 203 8.01 19.31 -39.86
C THR A 203 9.48 19.26 -40.26
N GLN A 204 10.32 18.53 -39.52
CA GLN A 204 11.74 18.34 -39.87
C GLN A 204 11.90 17.62 -41.22
N VAL A 205 11.14 16.56 -41.47
CA VAL A 205 11.16 15.84 -42.75
C VAL A 205 10.77 16.77 -43.91
N ALA A 206 9.74 17.60 -43.72
CA ALA A 206 9.33 18.58 -44.73
C ALA A 206 10.45 19.61 -45.02
N GLN A 207 11.12 20.10 -43.98
CA GLN A 207 12.26 21.02 -44.11
C GLN A 207 13.44 20.37 -44.84
N GLN A 208 13.82 19.14 -44.47
CA GLN A 208 14.91 18.40 -45.13
C GLN A 208 14.58 18.15 -46.61
N LYS A 209 13.33 17.83 -46.93
CA LYS A 209 12.90 17.65 -48.32
C LYS A 209 13.01 18.95 -49.13
N ALA A 210 12.64 20.08 -48.54
CA ALA A 210 12.80 21.38 -49.19
C ALA A 210 14.29 21.73 -49.42
N GLN A 211 15.16 21.46 -48.45
CA GLN A 211 16.61 21.63 -48.60
C GLN A 211 17.19 20.75 -49.71
N LEU A 212 16.77 19.49 -49.80
CA LEU A 212 17.20 18.58 -50.87
C LEU A 212 16.80 19.08 -52.26
N GLU A 213 15.57 19.58 -52.41
CA GLU A 213 15.13 20.16 -53.69
C GLU A 213 15.92 21.44 -54.03
N GLN A 214 16.22 22.29 -53.04
CA GLN A 214 17.08 23.45 -53.24
C GLN A 214 18.48 23.02 -53.74
N GLN A 215 19.15 22.10 -53.05
CA GLN A 215 20.46 21.60 -53.45
C GLN A 215 20.46 20.99 -54.86
N LYS A 216 19.37 20.28 -55.22
CA LYS A 216 19.20 19.71 -56.55
C LYS A 216 19.11 20.81 -57.63
N THR A 217 18.41 21.91 -57.35
CA THR A 217 18.36 23.06 -58.28
C THR A 217 19.72 23.74 -58.41
N GLU A 218 20.46 23.91 -57.31
CA GLU A 218 21.81 24.49 -57.32
C GLU A 218 22.79 23.64 -58.13
N LEU A 219 22.77 22.30 -57.95
CA LEU A 219 23.56 21.37 -58.77
C LEU A 219 23.19 21.46 -60.25
N GLY A 220 21.90 21.63 -60.56
CA GLY A 220 21.42 21.86 -61.93
C GLY A 220 22.01 23.13 -62.55
N GLN A 221 22.04 24.24 -61.80
CA GLN A 221 22.63 25.50 -62.25
C GLN A 221 24.15 25.38 -62.44
N GLN A 222 24.86 24.76 -61.49
CA GLN A 222 26.30 24.52 -61.60
C GLN A 222 26.64 23.68 -62.84
N LYS A 223 25.85 22.66 -63.14
CA LYS A 223 26.03 21.84 -64.35
C LYS A 223 25.92 22.67 -65.63
N ILE A 224 24.93 23.56 -65.72
CA ILE A 224 24.77 24.48 -66.86
C ILE A 224 26.00 25.41 -66.97
N GLU A 225 26.47 25.95 -65.85
CA GLU A 225 27.63 26.84 -65.82
C GLU A 225 28.92 26.14 -66.29
N ILE A 226 29.13 24.88 -65.88
CA ILE A 226 30.25 24.05 -66.33
C ILE A 226 30.18 23.83 -67.84
N GLU A 227 29.01 23.50 -68.39
CA GLU A 227 28.84 23.28 -69.84
C GLU A 227 29.15 24.56 -70.64
N LEU A 228 28.72 25.72 -70.14
CA LEU A 228 29.03 27.02 -70.73
C LEU A 228 30.53 27.35 -70.68
N LYS A 229 31.19 27.05 -69.55
CA LYS A 229 32.64 27.25 -69.42
C LYS A 229 33.41 26.33 -70.36
N LYS A 230 32.95 25.08 -70.52
CA LYS A 230 33.52 24.11 -71.46
C LYS A 230 33.41 24.60 -72.91
N SER A 231 32.24 25.09 -73.34
CA SER A 231 32.07 25.63 -74.69
C SER A 231 32.96 26.84 -74.95
N LYS A 232 33.14 27.72 -73.95
CA LYS A 232 34.08 28.85 -74.03
C LYS A 232 35.53 28.38 -74.17
N PHE A 233 35.92 27.34 -73.45
CA PHE A 233 37.26 26.77 -73.55
C PHE A 233 37.53 26.20 -74.94
N GLU A 234 36.57 25.44 -75.51
CA GLU A 234 36.66 24.90 -76.87
C GLU A 234 36.79 26.02 -77.93
N GLN A 235 36.06 27.12 -77.77
CA GLN A 235 36.19 28.31 -78.63
C GLN A 235 37.58 28.94 -78.53
N LEU A 236 38.12 29.11 -77.32
CA LEU A 236 39.46 29.66 -77.11
C LEU A 236 40.55 28.74 -77.69
N GLU A 237 40.39 27.43 -77.56
CA GLU A 237 41.33 26.46 -78.14
C GLU A 237 41.33 26.52 -79.68
N ALA A 238 40.16 26.69 -80.31
CA ALA A 238 40.05 26.90 -81.74
C ALA A 238 40.72 28.20 -82.19
N GLN A 239 40.52 29.29 -81.44
CA GLN A 239 41.20 30.57 -81.69
C GLN A 239 42.73 30.44 -81.60
N LEU A 240 43.24 29.73 -80.58
CA LEU A 240 44.68 29.48 -80.43
C LEU A 240 45.25 28.68 -81.61
N LYS A 241 44.56 27.63 -82.07
CA LYS A 241 44.97 26.87 -83.27
C LYS A 241 45.02 27.77 -84.51
N GLN A 242 44.02 28.64 -84.69
CA GLN A 242 44.01 29.60 -85.79
C GLN A 242 45.19 30.57 -85.71
N GLN A 243 45.50 31.10 -84.52
CA GLN A 243 46.66 31.97 -84.30
C GLN A 243 47.98 31.25 -84.59
N GLN A 244 48.14 29.98 -84.20
CA GLN A 244 49.32 29.18 -84.55
C GLN A 244 49.49 29.01 -86.07
N ILE A 245 48.41 28.76 -86.80
CA ILE A 245 48.44 28.68 -88.27
C ILE A 245 48.88 30.02 -88.87
N GLN A 246 48.33 31.14 -88.38
CA GLN A 246 48.73 32.48 -88.84
C GLN A 246 50.21 32.75 -88.60
N ILE A 247 50.72 32.44 -87.39
CA ILE A 247 52.14 32.58 -87.05
C ILE A 247 53.01 31.75 -88.00
N GLY A 248 52.65 30.50 -88.27
CA GLY A 248 53.38 29.64 -89.21
C GLY A 248 53.42 30.20 -90.64
N GLY A 249 52.31 30.80 -91.09
CA GLY A 249 52.24 31.52 -92.37
C GLY A 249 53.19 32.73 -92.42
N ILE A 250 53.17 33.56 -91.37
CA ILE A 250 54.07 34.72 -91.24
C ILE A 250 55.53 34.28 -91.20
N GLN A 251 55.87 33.22 -90.48
CA GLN A 251 57.24 32.67 -90.45
C GLN A 251 57.73 32.25 -91.84
N SER A 252 56.87 31.64 -92.64
CA SER A 252 57.18 31.26 -94.02
C SER A 252 57.38 32.48 -94.93
N GLN A 253 56.57 33.53 -94.76
CA GLN A 253 56.78 34.81 -95.45
C GLN A 253 58.12 35.45 -95.09
N ILE A 254 58.47 35.49 -93.79
CA ILE A 254 59.76 35.99 -93.32
C ILE A 254 60.92 35.17 -93.93
N GLN A 255 60.79 33.85 -94.00
CA GLN A 255 61.81 32.99 -94.60
C GLN A 255 62.01 33.29 -96.10
N ASN A 256 60.93 33.47 -96.85
CA ASN A 256 60.99 33.85 -98.26
C ASN A 256 61.66 35.21 -98.43
N GLN A 257 61.25 36.21 -97.65
CA GLN A 257 61.87 37.55 -97.67
C GLN A 257 63.36 37.48 -97.31
N ASN A 258 63.77 36.67 -96.34
CA ASN A 258 65.18 36.46 -96.00
C ASN A 258 65.98 35.84 -97.15
N ASN A 259 65.40 34.86 -97.86
CA ASN A 259 66.01 34.24 -99.04
C ASN A 259 66.17 35.26 -100.18
N GLU A 260 65.14 36.08 -100.43
CA GLU A 260 65.20 37.17 -101.40
C GLU A 260 66.29 38.19 -101.03
N ILE A 261 66.33 38.64 -99.77
CA ILE A 261 67.38 39.52 -99.25
C ILE A 261 68.77 38.90 -99.46
N ALA A 262 68.95 37.60 -99.16
CA ALA A 262 70.21 36.90 -99.37
C ALA A 262 70.62 36.83 -100.86
N SER A 263 69.65 36.60 -101.75
CA SER A 263 69.85 36.60 -103.20
C SER A 263 70.29 37.98 -103.71
N ILE A 264 69.75 39.06 -103.16
CA ILE A 264 70.15 40.44 -103.49
C ILE A 264 71.52 40.78 -102.87
N ARG A 265 71.82 40.28 -101.66
CA ARG A 265 73.08 40.56 -100.97
C ARG A 265 74.30 39.99 -101.71
N LYS A 266 74.19 38.80 -102.32
CA LYS A 266 75.27 38.14 -103.09
C LYS A 266 75.89 39.05 -104.18
N PRO A 267 75.12 39.60 -105.14
CA PRO A 267 75.67 40.49 -106.15
C PRO A 267 76.22 41.80 -105.55
N ILE A 268 75.64 42.32 -104.46
CA ILE A 268 76.21 43.49 -103.75
C ILE A 268 77.61 43.18 -103.22
N THR A 269 77.84 42.01 -102.61
CA THR A 269 79.19 41.62 -102.15
C THR A 269 80.19 41.50 -103.28
N ILE A 270 79.78 40.94 -104.42
CA ILE A 270 80.64 40.83 -105.61
C ILE A 270 81.00 42.24 -106.12
N LEU A 271 80.00 43.13 -106.23
CA LEU A 271 80.23 44.53 -106.61
C LEU A 271 81.14 45.25 -105.61
N GLN A 272 81.02 44.98 -104.31
CA GLN A 272 81.92 45.54 -103.28
C GLN A 272 83.36 45.03 -103.43
N GLU A 273 83.57 43.75 -103.75
CA GLU A 273 84.89 43.19 -104.06
C GLU A 273 85.48 43.79 -105.34
N GLU A 274 84.67 43.97 -106.39
CA GLU A 274 85.07 44.63 -107.64
C GLU A 274 85.47 46.08 -107.40
N ILE A 275 84.66 46.85 -106.66
CA ILE A 275 84.99 48.22 -106.23
C ILE A 275 86.29 48.23 -105.41
N SER A 276 86.49 47.25 -104.53
CA SER A 276 87.71 47.14 -103.73
C SER A 276 88.94 46.85 -104.60
N LYS A 277 88.85 45.92 -105.56
CA LYS A 277 89.91 45.65 -106.54
C LYS A 277 90.24 46.90 -107.37
N LEU A 278 89.23 47.65 -107.81
CA LEU A 278 89.41 48.91 -108.53
C LEU A 278 90.07 49.99 -107.67
N LYS A 279 89.71 50.11 -106.38
CA LYS A 279 90.38 51.00 -105.41
C LYS A 279 91.84 50.59 -105.18
N SER A 280 92.14 49.30 -105.03
CA SER A 280 93.50 48.77 -104.89
C SER A 280 94.35 49.02 -106.14
N ALA A 281 93.77 48.86 -107.33
CA ALA A 281 94.41 49.17 -108.60
C ALA A 281 94.68 50.67 -108.75
N ALA A 282 93.75 51.53 -108.32
CA ALA A 282 93.96 52.98 -108.25
C ALA A 282 95.06 53.36 -107.24
N LEU A 283 95.20 52.63 -106.11
CA LEU A 283 96.29 52.83 -105.16
C LEU A 283 97.68 52.43 -105.71
N TRP A 284 97.75 51.44 -106.61
CA TRP A 284 98.98 51.03 -107.31
C TRP A 284 99.38 51.99 -108.45
N LEU A 285 98.45 52.79 -108.97
CA LEU A 285 98.69 53.82 -109.99
C LEU A 285 99.11 55.19 -109.39
N CYS A 286 99.01 55.36 -108.07
CA CYS A 286 99.34 56.60 -107.35
C CYS A 286 100.66 56.54 -106.53
N LYS A 287 101.54 55.57 -106.79
CA LYS A 287 102.91 55.48 -106.24
C LYS A 287 103.85 54.91 -107.29
#